data_AF-A0A8T5MAH5-F1
#
_entry.id   AF-A0A8T5MAH5-F1
#
_cell.length_a   1.000
_cell.length_b   1.000
_cell.length_c   1.000
_cell.angle_alpha   90.00
_cell.angle_beta   90.00
_cell.angle_gamma   90.00
#
_symmetry.space_group_name_H-M   'P 1'
#
loop_
_entity.id
_entity.type
_entity.pdbx_description
1 polymer ?
#
loop_
_entity_poly.entity_id
_entity_poly.type
_entity_poly.pdbx_seq_one_letter_code
_entity_poly.pdbx_strand_id
1 'polypeptide(L)'
;MELEGKQKPKRKQEDLVLEAKNFFNAYKKELGESVRRDEGVVRLDFQQLQSYSPVLADNILELPEETIAVLELALEEMGLLEKPRVRIVELPKSCNVYIRAIRARHLDKLVAIEGLVRQASEVRPQVVNARFECPNCGAILSVLQIERKFREPSRCSCGWKGNFKLLSKEMVDAQRLVIEESPDTLEGGE
;
A
#
# COMPACT_ATOMS: atom_id res chain seq x y z
N MET A 1 -11.78 9.03 -40.30
CA MET A 1 -10.88 9.13 -39.14
C MET A 1 -11.58 8.46 -37.98
N GLU A 2 -11.50 7.13 -37.96
CA GLU A 2 -12.15 6.30 -36.96
C GLU A 2 -11.24 6.17 -35.75
N LEU A 3 -11.87 6.21 -34.58
CA LEU A 3 -11.28 6.24 -33.25
C LEU A 3 -10.70 4.85 -32.92
N GLU A 4 -9.38 4.74 -32.86
CA GLU A 4 -8.73 3.52 -32.36
C GLU A 4 -8.98 3.33 -30.85
N GLY A 5 -9.39 2.11 -30.52
CA GLY A 5 -10.01 1.73 -29.26
C GLY A 5 -9.09 1.75 -28.05
N LYS A 6 -9.60 2.32 -26.97
CA LYS A 6 -9.08 2.26 -25.60
C LYS A 6 -9.20 0.84 -25.01
N GLN A 7 -8.32 -0.09 -25.40
CA GLN A 7 -8.26 -1.45 -24.82
C GLN A 7 -7.01 -1.72 -23.94
N LYS A 8 -6.24 -0.69 -23.54
CA LYS A 8 -4.87 -0.88 -22.98
C LYS A 8 -4.66 -1.08 -21.46
N PRO A 9 -5.56 -0.74 -20.50
CA PRO A 9 -5.16 -0.79 -19.08
C PRO A 9 -5.27 -2.20 -18.45
N LYS A 10 -6.29 -3.00 -18.78
CA LYS A 10 -6.53 -4.31 -18.14
C LYS A 10 -5.46 -5.37 -18.45
N ARG A 11 -5.06 -5.49 -19.72
CA ARG A 11 -4.05 -6.49 -20.14
C ARG A 11 -2.71 -6.31 -19.44
N LYS A 12 -2.26 -5.06 -19.26
CA LYS A 12 -1.00 -4.75 -18.57
C LYS A 12 -0.98 -5.23 -17.12
N GLN A 13 -2.10 -5.13 -16.42
CA GLN A 13 -2.16 -5.52 -15.01
C GLN A 13 -2.15 -7.04 -14.83
N GLU A 14 -2.83 -7.78 -15.70
CA GLU A 14 -2.80 -9.25 -15.72
C GLU A 14 -1.37 -9.77 -15.99
N ASP A 15 -0.65 -9.13 -16.91
CA ASP A 15 0.75 -9.48 -17.22
C ASP A 15 1.67 -9.26 -16.00
N LEU A 16 1.51 -8.14 -15.28
CA LEU A 16 2.30 -7.85 -14.07
C LEU A 16 1.98 -8.82 -12.91
N VAL A 17 0.71 -9.22 -12.76
CA VAL A 17 0.31 -10.24 -11.78
C VAL A 17 0.95 -11.58 -12.12
N LEU A 18 0.97 -11.97 -13.40
CA LEU A 18 1.64 -13.21 -13.83
C LEU A 18 3.14 -13.17 -13.55
N GLU A 19 3.79 -12.05 -13.83
CA GLU A 19 5.21 -11.85 -13.56
C GLU A 19 5.52 -11.93 -12.05
N ALA A 20 4.69 -11.30 -11.22
CA ALA A 20 4.78 -11.39 -9.76
C ALA A 20 4.61 -12.84 -9.27
N LYS A 21 3.66 -13.61 -9.81
CA LYS A 21 3.50 -15.04 -9.49
C LYS A 21 4.73 -15.86 -9.85
N ASN A 22 5.34 -15.58 -10.99
CA ASN A 22 6.55 -16.26 -11.43
C ASN A 22 7.73 -15.94 -10.51
N PHE A 23 7.86 -14.68 -10.09
CA PHE A 23 8.83 -14.28 -9.06
C PHE A 23 8.63 -15.07 -7.76
N PHE A 24 7.42 -15.08 -7.21
CA PHE A 24 7.12 -15.79 -5.97
C PHE A 24 7.35 -17.31 -6.07
N ASN A 25 7.11 -17.90 -7.25
CA ASN A 25 7.43 -19.31 -7.49
C ASN A 25 8.95 -19.58 -7.53
N ALA A 26 9.73 -18.68 -8.14
CA ALA A 26 11.18 -18.81 -8.21
C ALA A 26 11.83 -18.71 -6.81
N TYR A 27 11.35 -17.78 -5.97
CA TYR A 27 11.89 -17.53 -4.63
C TYR A 27 11.09 -18.23 -3.51
N LYS A 28 10.24 -19.21 -3.85
CA LYS A 28 9.32 -19.88 -2.91
C LYS A 28 10.01 -20.51 -1.70
N LYS A 29 11.23 -21.03 -1.87
CA LYS A 29 12.00 -21.66 -0.78
C LYS A 29 12.47 -20.64 0.26
N GLU A 30 12.94 -19.49 -0.19
CA GLU A 30 13.45 -18.42 0.66
C GLU A 30 12.29 -17.66 1.34
N LEU A 31 11.25 -17.36 0.56
CA LEU A 31 10.05 -16.68 1.06
C LEU A 31 9.18 -17.59 1.95
N GLY A 32 9.27 -18.90 1.78
CA GLY A 32 8.52 -19.88 2.57
C GLY A 32 8.84 -19.87 4.06
N GLU A 33 10.03 -19.39 4.46
CA GLU A 33 10.35 -19.16 5.87
C GLU A 33 9.70 -17.90 6.44
N SER A 34 9.64 -16.82 5.65
CA SER A 34 8.99 -15.57 6.06
C SER A 34 7.47 -15.73 6.18
N VAL A 35 6.86 -16.48 5.25
CA VAL A 35 5.42 -16.82 5.23
C VAL A 35 4.98 -17.58 6.50
N ARG A 36 5.88 -18.32 7.15
CA ARG A 36 5.57 -19.14 8.34
C ARG A 36 5.75 -18.43 9.68
N ARG A 37 6.52 -17.34 9.71
CA ARG A 37 6.93 -16.66 10.96
C ARG A 37 6.07 -15.45 11.30
N ASP A 38 5.60 -14.72 10.29
CA ASP A 38 4.89 -13.46 10.46
C ASP A 38 3.48 -13.62 9.86
N GLU A 39 2.44 -13.43 10.67
CA GLU A 39 1.02 -13.63 10.34
C GLU A 39 0.58 -12.75 9.15
N GLY A 40 0.87 -13.21 7.93
CA GLY A 40 0.48 -12.53 6.69
C GLY A 40 1.46 -11.47 6.18
N VAL A 41 2.65 -11.28 6.77
CA VAL A 41 3.64 -10.30 6.27
C VAL A 41 4.76 -10.98 5.47
N VAL A 42 4.97 -10.56 4.23
CA VAL A 42 6.05 -11.03 3.35
C VAL A 42 7.08 -9.94 3.16
N ARG A 43 8.32 -10.18 3.59
CA ARG A 43 9.44 -9.29 3.36
C ARG A 43 10.12 -9.66 2.06
N LEU A 44 10.26 -8.70 1.16
CA LEU A 44 10.78 -8.89 -0.18
C LEU A 44 12.01 -8.00 -0.34
N ASP A 45 13.14 -8.63 -0.68
CA ASP A 45 14.40 -7.94 -0.93
C ASP A 45 14.37 -7.28 -2.31
N PHE A 46 14.56 -5.96 -2.34
CA PHE A 46 14.51 -5.19 -3.58
C PHE A 46 15.55 -5.67 -4.61
N GLN A 47 16.74 -6.10 -4.19
CA GLN A 47 17.77 -6.59 -5.12
C GLN A 47 17.35 -7.89 -5.80
N GLN A 48 16.64 -8.77 -5.08
CA GLN A 48 16.08 -9.98 -5.67
C GLN A 48 15.00 -9.65 -6.69
N LEU A 49 14.10 -8.73 -6.36
CA LEU A 49 13.06 -8.27 -7.29
C LEU A 49 13.68 -7.64 -8.54
N GLN A 50 14.68 -6.77 -8.37
CA GLN A 50 15.37 -6.10 -9.47
C GLN A 50 16.11 -7.09 -10.37
N SER A 51 16.74 -8.11 -9.79
CA SER A 51 17.46 -9.14 -10.56
C SER A 51 16.52 -10.02 -11.37
N TYR A 52 15.31 -10.27 -10.87
CA TYR A 52 14.32 -11.11 -11.53
C TYR A 52 13.47 -10.34 -12.54
N SER A 53 12.89 -9.21 -12.11
CA SER A 53 12.02 -8.34 -12.89
C SER A 53 12.40 -6.88 -12.65
N PRO A 54 13.22 -6.29 -13.54
CA PRO A 54 13.49 -4.86 -13.54
C PRO A 54 12.22 -4.03 -13.68
N VAL A 55 11.20 -4.55 -14.39
CA VAL A 55 9.91 -3.87 -14.59
C VAL A 55 9.15 -3.71 -13.28
N LEU A 56 9.01 -4.78 -12.50
CA LEU A 56 8.36 -4.70 -11.18
C LEU A 56 9.17 -3.84 -10.21
N ALA A 57 10.50 -3.91 -10.27
CA ALA A 57 11.38 -3.09 -9.44
C ALA A 57 11.26 -1.59 -9.77
N ASP A 58 11.21 -1.20 -11.03
CA ASP A 58 11.01 0.21 -11.40
C ASP A 58 9.61 0.69 -11.01
N ASN A 59 8.59 -0.13 -11.26
CA ASN A 59 7.20 0.19 -10.90
C ASN A 59 7.03 0.33 -9.38
N ILE A 60 7.74 -0.42 -8.56
CA ILE A 60 7.61 -0.29 -7.09
C ILE A 60 8.14 1.05 -6.58
N LEU A 61 9.11 1.64 -7.29
CA LEU A 61 9.67 2.95 -6.92
C LEU A 61 8.78 4.10 -7.38
N GLU A 62 8.21 3.98 -8.59
CA GLU A 62 7.41 5.03 -9.21
C GLU A 62 5.91 4.96 -8.86
N LEU A 63 5.37 3.76 -8.69
CA LEU A 63 3.97 3.45 -8.42
C LEU A 63 3.84 2.38 -7.30
N PRO A 64 4.33 2.65 -6.08
CA PRO A 64 4.37 1.70 -4.98
C PRO A 64 3.00 1.13 -4.62
N GLU A 65 1.96 1.96 -4.52
CA GLU A 65 0.62 1.51 -4.10
C GLU A 65 0.04 0.46 -5.07
N GLU A 66 0.11 0.73 -6.37
CA GLU A 66 -0.36 -0.18 -7.41
C GLU A 66 0.46 -1.46 -7.45
N THR A 67 1.79 -1.33 -7.38
CA THR A 67 2.71 -2.47 -7.51
C THR A 67 2.65 -3.39 -6.29
N ILE A 68 2.55 -2.83 -5.07
CA ILE A 68 2.36 -3.61 -3.84
C ILE A 68 1.01 -4.34 -3.90
N ALA A 69 -0.06 -3.70 -4.38
CA ALA A 69 -1.35 -4.36 -4.54
C ALA A 69 -1.28 -5.53 -5.54
N VAL A 70 -0.52 -5.39 -6.63
CA VAL A 70 -0.25 -6.49 -7.59
C VAL A 70 0.50 -7.66 -6.92
N LEU A 71 1.51 -7.37 -6.10
CA LEU A 71 2.28 -8.39 -5.37
C LEU A 71 1.41 -9.10 -4.31
N GLU A 72 0.60 -8.35 -3.55
CA GLU A 72 -0.34 -8.90 -2.56
C GLU A 72 -1.40 -9.79 -3.25
N LEU A 73 -1.97 -9.33 -4.37
CA LEU A 73 -2.92 -10.11 -5.17
C LEU A 73 -2.30 -11.41 -5.70
N ALA A 74 -1.06 -11.35 -6.20
CA ALA A 74 -0.36 -12.53 -6.71
C ALA A 74 -0.18 -13.59 -5.61
N LEU A 75 0.17 -13.18 -4.39
CA LEU A 75 0.30 -14.07 -3.23
C LEU A 75 -1.04 -14.68 -2.80
N GLU A 76 -2.12 -13.90 -2.83
CA GLU A 76 -3.47 -14.36 -2.52
C GLU A 76 -3.98 -15.36 -3.57
N GLU A 77 -3.84 -15.06 -4.86
CA GLU A 77 -4.26 -15.94 -5.96
C GLU A 77 -3.44 -17.26 -6.03
N MET A 78 -2.21 -17.25 -5.53
CA MET A 78 -1.40 -18.46 -5.39
C MET A 78 -1.82 -19.32 -4.18
N GLY A 79 -2.72 -18.83 -3.33
CA GLY A 79 -3.17 -19.51 -2.12
C GLY A 79 -2.07 -19.66 -1.07
N LEU A 80 -1.06 -18.78 -1.10
CA LEU A 80 0.06 -18.83 -0.15
C LEU A 80 -0.29 -18.22 1.20
N LEU A 81 -1.10 -17.16 1.20
CA LEU A 81 -1.49 -16.39 2.37
C LEU A 81 -2.89 -15.81 2.16
N GLU A 82 -3.68 -15.75 3.23
CA GLU A 82 -4.92 -14.97 3.27
C GLU A 82 -4.60 -13.54 3.69
N LYS A 83 -4.94 -12.56 2.85
CA LYS A 83 -4.68 -11.11 3.07
C LYS A 83 -3.20 -10.77 3.34
N PRO A 84 -2.30 -11.09 2.39
CA PRO A 84 -0.88 -10.82 2.54
C PRO A 84 -0.57 -9.31 2.60
N ARG A 85 0.48 -8.95 3.32
CA ARG A 85 1.10 -7.62 3.36
C ARG A 85 2.54 -7.70 2.91
N VAL A 86 2.85 -7.01 1.82
CA VAL A 86 4.22 -7.02 1.27
C VAL A 86 5.00 -5.83 1.83
N ARG A 87 6.21 -6.10 2.35
CA ARG A 87 7.15 -5.08 2.82
C ARG A 87 8.46 -5.20 2.05
N ILE A 88 8.92 -4.09 1.47
CA ILE A 88 10.16 -4.06 0.72
C ILE A 88 11.32 -3.73 1.65
N VAL A 89 12.40 -4.49 1.54
CA VAL A 89 13.64 -4.30 2.30
C VAL A 89 14.81 -4.08 1.34
N GLU A 90 15.92 -3.53 1.86
CA GLU A 90 17.15 -3.29 1.08
C GLU A 90 16.91 -2.40 -0.16
N LEU A 91 16.12 -1.33 0.01
CA LEU A 91 15.88 -0.34 -1.04
C LEU A 91 17.19 0.30 -1.55
N PRO A 92 17.24 0.69 -2.83
CA PRO A 92 18.45 1.27 -3.39
C PRO A 92 18.70 2.65 -2.77
N LYS A 93 19.97 3.00 -2.56
CA LYS A 93 20.38 4.28 -1.95
C LYS A 93 19.85 5.51 -2.70
N SER A 94 19.51 5.37 -3.98
CA SER A 94 18.88 6.42 -4.79
C SER A 94 17.50 6.85 -4.27
N CYS A 95 16.82 6.00 -3.50
CA CYS A 95 15.53 6.30 -2.87
C CYS A 95 15.69 7.04 -1.54
N ASN A 96 16.91 7.20 -1.03
CA ASN A 96 17.14 7.91 0.22
C ASN A 96 16.94 9.41 0.01
N VAL A 97 15.98 9.97 0.74
CA VAL A 97 15.64 11.37 0.70
C VAL A 97 15.76 11.94 2.10
N TYR A 98 16.58 12.98 2.25
CA TYR A 98 16.66 13.78 3.46
C TYR A 98 15.29 14.40 3.78
N ILE A 99 14.92 14.46 5.06
CA ILE A 99 13.62 15.01 5.49
C ILE A 99 13.44 16.44 4.95
N ARG A 100 14.48 17.27 5.05
CA ARG A 100 14.50 18.64 4.51
C ARG A 100 14.36 18.73 2.98
N ALA A 101 14.64 17.65 2.25
CA ALA A 101 14.64 17.59 0.79
C ALA A 101 13.32 17.03 0.20
N ILE A 102 12.36 16.62 1.02
CA ILE A 102 11.05 16.15 0.55
C ILE A 102 10.30 17.29 -0.14
N ARG A 103 9.81 17.04 -1.35
CA ARG A 103 9.17 17.99 -2.28
C ARG A 103 8.08 17.29 -3.08
N ALA A 104 7.25 18.06 -3.78
CA ALA A 104 6.14 17.56 -4.59
C ALA A 104 6.52 16.44 -5.59
N ARG A 105 7.76 16.43 -6.12
CA ARG A 105 8.25 15.37 -7.02
C ARG A 105 8.32 13.96 -6.40
N HIS A 106 8.27 13.87 -5.07
CA HIS A 106 8.31 12.62 -4.32
C HIS A 106 6.91 12.18 -3.86
N LEU A 107 5.86 12.95 -4.18
CA LEU A 107 4.49 12.50 -3.94
C LEU A 107 4.22 11.23 -4.74
N ASP A 108 3.49 10.31 -4.11
CA ASP A 108 3.11 9.01 -4.67
C ASP A 108 4.27 8.09 -5.07
N LYS A 109 5.52 8.45 -4.73
CA LYS A 109 6.72 7.63 -4.98
C LYS A 109 7.19 6.93 -3.71
N LEU A 110 7.92 5.83 -3.88
CA LEU A 110 8.58 5.17 -2.78
C LEU A 110 9.85 5.93 -2.39
N VAL A 111 9.90 6.39 -1.15
CA VAL A 111 11.07 7.05 -0.57
C VAL A 111 11.54 6.32 0.68
N ALA A 112 12.85 6.32 0.89
CA ALA A 112 13.48 5.89 2.12
C ALA A 112 13.99 7.14 2.84
N ILE A 113 13.79 7.19 4.16
CA ILE A 113 14.18 8.34 4.99
C ILE A 113 14.94 7.79 6.18
N GLU A 114 16.05 8.43 6.50
CA GLU A 114 16.82 8.18 7.72
C GLU A 114 16.62 9.36 8.68
N GLY A 115 16.43 9.06 9.97
CA GLY A 115 16.22 10.09 10.97
C GLY A 115 16.02 9.52 12.38
N LEU A 116 15.96 10.41 13.36
CA LEU A 116 15.76 10.12 14.77
C LEU A 116 14.28 10.22 15.13
N VAL A 117 13.75 9.23 15.84
CA VAL A 117 12.37 9.28 16.34
C VAL A 117 12.31 10.21 17.55
N ARG A 118 11.74 11.40 17.37
CA ARG A 118 11.55 12.40 18.44
C ARG A 118 10.39 12.05 19.35
N GLN A 119 9.29 11.57 18.77
CA GLN A 119 8.07 11.22 19.51
C GLN A 119 7.41 10.00 18.88
N ALA A 120 6.88 9.13 19.74
CA ALA A 120 6.02 8.03 19.36
C ALA A 120 4.71 8.13 20.15
N SER A 121 3.57 8.10 19.46
CA SER A 121 2.28 7.98 20.13
C SER A 121 2.06 6.56 20.65
N GLU A 122 1.06 6.39 21.52
CA GLU A 122 0.47 5.08 21.75
C GLU A 122 -0.11 4.52 20.44
N VAL A 123 -0.12 3.19 20.33
CA VAL A 123 -0.82 2.47 19.26
C VAL A 123 -2.31 2.58 19.54
N ARG A 124 -3.09 3.04 18.55
CA ARG A 124 -4.55 3.16 18.66
C ARG A 124 -5.22 2.55 17.43
N PRO A 125 -6.35 1.86 17.60
CA PRO A 125 -7.09 1.33 16.46
C PRO A 125 -7.67 2.49 15.64
N GLN A 126 -7.42 2.47 14.34
CA GLN A 126 -7.95 3.42 13.37
C GLN A 126 -8.88 2.71 12.39
N VAL A 127 -10.07 3.27 12.18
CA VAL A 127 -10.99 2.76 11.18
C VAL A 127 -10.45 3.09 9.80
N VAL A 128 -10.30 2.10 8.93
CA VAL A 128 -9.85 2.27 7.53
C VAL A 128 -10.99 2.12 6.55
N ASN A 129 -12.01 1.34 6.90
CA ASN A 129 -13.17 1.09 6.08
C ASN A 129 -14.41 0.90 6.96
N ALA A 130 -15.54 1.46 6.54
CA ALA A 130 -16.81 1.31 7.24
C ALA A 130 -17.91 0.90 6.25
N ARG A 131 -18.71 -0.10 6.64
CA ARG A 131 -19.85 -0.59 5.84
C ARG A 131 -21.15 -0.07 6.41
N PHE A 132 -22.00 0.43 5.53
CA PHE A 132 -23.27 1.06 5.86
C PHE A 132 -24.41 0.42 5.07
N GLU A 133 -25.57 0.28 5.68
CA GLU A 133 -26.80 -0.20 5.05
C GLU A 133 -27.70 0.99 4.72
N CYS A 134 -28.21 1.05 3.49
CA CYS A 134 -29.25 1.98 3.10
C CYS A 134 -30.61 1.53 3.68
N PRO A 135 -31.28 2.31 4.54
CA PRO A 135 -32.58 1.92 5.09
C PRO A 135 -33.70 1.78 4.06
N ASN A 136 -33.56 2.42 2.90
CA ASN A 136 -34.60 2.45 1.86
C ASN A 136 -34.54 1.23 0.92
N CYS A 137 -33.34 0.77 0.55
CA CYS A 137 -33.18 -0.32 -0.43
C CYS A 137 -32.32 -1.50 0.06
N GLY A 138 -31.80 -1.45 1.28
CA GLY A 138 -30.94 -2.49 1.85
C GLY A 138 -29.53 -2.58 1.23
N ALA A 139 -29.16 -1.67 0.32
CA ALA A 139 -27.84 -1.70 -0.30
C ALA A 139 -26.72 -1.46 0.74
N ILE A 140 -25.64 -2.25 0.65
CA ILE A 140 -24.46 -2.10 1.49
C ILE A 140 -23.44 -1.20 0.78
N LEU A 141 -23.10 -0.07 1.39
CA LEU A 141 -22.11 0.89 0.92
C LEU A 141 -20.84 0.78 1.77
N SER A 142 -19.69 0.62 1.12
CA SER A 142 -18.38 0.66 1.79
C SER A 142 -17.76 2.04 1.60
N VAL A 143 -17.25 2.65 2.67
CA VAL A 143 -16.62 3.98 2.66
C VAL A 143 -15.25 3.91 3.30
N LEU A 144 -14.21 4.19 2.51
CA LEU A 144 -12.84 4.34 2.97
C LEU A 144 -12.70 5.56 3.88
N GLN A 145 -12.08 5.37 5.03
CA GLN A 145 -11.90 6.37 6.09
C GLN A 145 -10.49 6.97 6.02
N ILE A 146 -10.23 7.77 4.99
CA ILE A 146 -8.90 8.35 4.73
C ILE A 146 -8.63 9.57 5.63
N GLU A 147 -9.70 10.28 6.01
CA GLU A 147 -9.59 11.50 6.81
C GLU A 147 -9.68 11.23 8.31
N ARG A 148 -9.20 12.19 9.12
CA ARG A 148 -9.31 12.12 10.59
C ARG A 148 -10.76 12.11 11.09
N LYS A 149 -11.69 12.65 10.30
CA LYS A 149 -13.12 12.67 10.65
C LYS A 149 -13.79 11.45 10.04
N PHE A 150 -14.58 10.76 10.85
CA PHE A 150 -15.40 9.63 10.39
C PHE A 150 -16.41 10.12 9.34
N ARG A 151 -16.42 9.47 8.18
CA ARG A 151 -17.29 9.78 7.03
C ARG A 151 -18.34 8.72 6.82
N GLU A 152 -19.55 9.18 6.54
CA GLU A 152 -20.68 8.34 6.13
C GLU A 152 -20.99 8.55 4.64
N PRO A 153 -21.69 7.61 3.98
CA PRO A 153 -22.14 7.80 2.61
C PRO A 153 -23.05 9.02 2.51
N SER A 154 -22.84 9.88 1.51
CA SER A 154 -23.69 11.06 1.30
C SER A 154 -24.98 10.74 0.53
N ARG A 155 -24.98 9.66 -0.26
CA ARG A 155 -26.12 9.25 -1.08
C ARG A 155 -26.03 7.78 -1.46
N CYS A 156 -27.18 7.12 -1.53
CA CYS A 156 -27.33 5.79 -2.13
C CYS A 156 -27.73 5.88 -3.61
N SER A 157 -27.40 4.86 -4.40
CA SER A 157 -27.84 4.72 -5.80
C SER A 157 -29.36 4.75 -5.96
N CYS A 158 -30.13 4.35 -4.94
CA CYS A 158 -31.59 4.43 -4.92
C CYS A 158 -32.13 5.86 -4.66
N GLY A 159 -31.25 6.86 -4.47
CA GLY A 159 -31.62 8.25 -4.24
C GLY A 159 -31.73 8.66 -2.76
N TRP A 160 -31.62 7.74 -1.81
CA TRP A 160 -31.60 8.06 -0.37
C TRP A 160 -30.40 8.96 -0.02
N LYS A 161 -30.64 10.01 0.78
CA LYS A 161 -29.65 11.02 1.22
C LYS A 161 -29.64 11.26 2.74
N GLY A 162 -30.34 10.43 3.49
CA GLY A 162 -30.44 10.54 4.94
C GLY A 162 -29.36 9.75 5.66
N ASN A 163 -29.56 9.54 6.96
CA ASN A 163 -28.66 8.73 7.78
C ASN A 163 -28.61 7.29 7.25
N PHE A 164 -27.41 6.71 7.26
CA PHE A 164 -27.19 5.31 6.93
C PHE A 164 -26.97 4.52 8.21
N LYS A 165 -27.38 3.25 8.21
CA LYS A 165 -27.15 2.38 9.36
C LYS A 165 -25.74 1.79 9.26
N LEU A 166 -24.89 2.06 10.24
CA LEU A 166 -23.56 1.45 10.29
C LEU A 166 -23.69 -0.06 10.58
N LEU A 167 -23.06 -0.89 9.74
CA LEU A 167 -23.02 -2.35 9.89
C LEU A 167 -21.73 -2.84 10.52
N SER A 168 -20.58 -2.41 9.97
CA SER A 168 -19.28 -2.87 10.46
C SER A 168 -18.18 -1.84 10.21
N LYS A 169 -17.11 -1.95 11.00
CA LYS A 169 -15.89 -1.17 10.89
C LYS A 169 -14.72 -2.14 10.76
N GLU A 170 -13.88 -1.91 9.75
CA GLU A 170 -12.58 -2.52 9.64
C GLU A 170 -11.56 -1.56 10.27
N MET A 171 -10.83 -2.07 11.25
CA MET A 171 -9.86 -1.31 12.03
C MET A 171 -8.47 -1.89 11.86
N VAL A 172 -7.47 -1.03 11.82
CA VAL A 172 -6.06 -1.40 11.83
C VAL A 172 -5.38 -0.67 12.97
N ASP A 173 -4.34 -1.28 13.52
CA ASP A 173 -3.50 -0.60 14.51
C ASP A 173 -2.69 0.49 13.83
N ALA A 174 -2.82 1.71 14.34
CA ALA A 174 -2.11 2.88 13.84
C ALA A 174 -1.27 3.50 14.95
N GLN A 175 -0.03 3.87 14.60
CA GLN A 175 0.86 4.60 15.48
C GLN A 175 1.43 5.79 14.71
N ARG A 176 1.50 6.95 15.36
CA ARG A 176 2.12 8.14 14.79
C ARG A 176 3.52 8.31 15.35
N LEU A 177 4.49 8.42 14.46
CA LEU A 177 5.86 8.78 14.77
C LEU A 177 6.16 10.19 14.26
N VAL A 178 6.94 10.96 15.02
CA VAL A 178 7.55 12.21 14.58
C VAL A 178 9.04 11.95 14.46
N ILE A 179 9.57 12.11 13.24
CA ILE A 179 10.96 11.83 12.90
C ILE A 179 11.64 13.17 12.59
N GLU A 180 12.84 13.36 13.14
CA GLU A 180 13.71 14.50 12.88
C GLU A 180 14.99 14.04 12.17
N GLU A 181 15.61 14.95 11.43
CA GLU A 181 16.86 14.64 10.74
C GLU A 181 18.00 14.53 11.76
N SER A 182 18.98 13.67 11.49
CA SER A 182 20.10 13.52 12.41
C SER A 182 20.93 14.81 12.43
N PRO A 183 21.29 15.34 13.62
CA PRO A 183 22.15 16.51 13.72
C PRO A 183 23.53 16.27 13.08
N ASP A 184 23.98 15.01 13.00
CA ASP A 184 25.26 14.65 12.35
C ASP A 184 25.23 14.85 10.83
N THR A 185 24.04 14.93 10.22
CA THR A 185 23.81 15.24 8.80
C THR A 185 23.50 16.71 8.53
N LEU A 186 23.53 17.55 9.57
CA LEU A 186 23.46 19.01 9.46
C LEU A 186 24.88 19.54 9.29
N GLU A 187 25.15 20.24 8.19
CA GLU A 187 26.38 21.01 8.07
C GLU A 187 26.29 22.19 9.04
N GLY A 188 27.31 22.36 9.88
CA GLY A 188 27.27 23.23 11.06
C GLY A 188 26.81 24.65 10.75
N GLY A 189 25.67 25.05 11.34
CA GLY A 189 25.15 26.41 11.25
C GLY A 189 23.62 26.58 11.24
N GLU A 190 22.83 25.52 11.35
CA GLU A 190 21.35 25.56 11.44
C GLU A 190 20.80 24.76 12.62
#